data_AF-A0A260ZJ38-F1
#
_entry.id   AF-A0A260ZJ38-F1
#
_cell.length_a   1.000
_cell.length_b   1.000
_cell.length_c   1.000
_cell.angle_alpha   90.00
_cell.angle_beta   90.00
_cell.angle_gamma   90.00
#
_symmetry.space_group_name_H-M   'P 1'
#
loop_
_entity.id
_entity.type
_entity.pdbx_description
1 polymer ?
#
loop_
_entity_poly.entity_id
_entity_poly.type
_entity_poly.pdbx_seq_one_letter_code
_entity_poly.pdbx_strand_id
1 'polypeptide(L)'
;IMKLLKLPLVVLREIFSCMNYKEVFHFSLCSKQSFYRIKSLQLVRFSNIKFVDFMYTPKEIDVDIMPKNGDPRLHLEQIISVIPRKRKWKKFVQIEIGGNVMKFRQQTTKDKLVAVYDRKSQMVPFLNVIYTHVCNLFGDDVEYRMLHALCNKDQPKPIYENIKISRIWVWNRDVREIDEHFSSLPKQKFIQLHMGTMTGRLREDSKIFESEVVDVKDVESPIAL
;
A
#
# COMPACT_ATOMS: atom_id res chain seq x y z
N ILE A 1 3.71 -7.95 -28.84
CA ILE A 1 2.76 -8.78 -28.03
C ILE A 1 3.54 -9.91 -27.37
N MET A 2 3.48 -10.05 -26.04
CA MET A 2 4.16 -11.12 -25.30
C MET A 2 3.64 -12.50 -25.74
N LYS A 3 4.55 -13.40 -26.16
CA LYS A 3 4.19 -14.74 -26.66
C LYS A 3 3.41 -15.56 -25.62
N LEU A 4 3.73 -15.39 -24.34
CA LEU A 4 3.06 -16.07 -23.22
C LEU A 4 1.54 -15.83 -23.22
N LEU A 5 1.10 -14.58 -23.46
CA LEU A 5 -0.31 -14.20 -23.46
C LEU A 5 -1.12 -14.77 -24.64
N LYS A 6 -0.47 -15.45 -25.58
CA LYS A 6 -1.11 -16.16 -26.69
C LYS A 6 -1.48 -17.61 -26.36
N LEU A 7 -1.04 -18.13 -25.22
CA LEU A 7 -1.39 -19.47 -24.78
C LEU A 7 -2.91 -19.59 -24.48
N PRO A 8 -3.48 -20.81 -24.54
CA PRO A 8 -4.85 -21.05 -24.16
C PRO A 8 -5.16 -20.55 -22.75
N LEU A 9 -6.39 -20.08 -22.52
CA LEU A 9 -6.78 -19.50 -21.22
C LEU A 9 -6.63 -20.47 -20.05
N VAL A 10 -6.87 -21.76 -20.28
CA VAL A 10 -6.68 -22.81 -19.27
C VAL A 10 -5.21 -22.90 -18.85
N VAL A 11 -4.30 -22.86 -19.81
CA VAL A 11 -2.84 -22.87 -19.55
C VAL A 11 -2.41 -21.58 -18.84
N LEU A 12 -2.92 -20.42 -19.27
CA LEU A 12 -2.64 -19.14 -18.61
C LEU A 12 -3.13 -19.11 -17.16
N ARG A 13 -4.32 -19.66 -16.89
CA ARG A 13 -4.86 -19.76 -15.53
C ARG A 13 -3.94 -20.57 -14.63
N GLU A 14 -3.45 -21.72 -15.13
CA GLU A 14 -2.53 -22.58 -14.39
C GLU A 14 -1.18 -21.90 -14.14
N ILE A 15 -0.64 -21.21 -15.15
CA ILE A 15 0.62 -20.45 -15.00
C ILE A 15 0.48 -19.37 -13.93
N PHE A 16 -0.63 -18.64 -13.92
CA PHE A 16 -0.87 -17.60 -12.93
C PHE A 16 -1.18 -18.16 -11.53
N SER A 17 -1.76 -19.36 -11.40
CA SER A 17 -1.95 -20.00 -10.09
C SER A 17 -0.65 -20.47 -9.46
N CYS A 18 0.38 -20.78 -10.26
CA CYS A 18 1.71 -21.13 -9.76
C CYS A 18 2.54 -19.93 -9.28
N MET A 19 2.12 -18.69 -9.60
CA MET A 19 2.81 -17.47 -9.16
C MET A 19 2.32 -17.05 -7.76
N ASN A 20 3.13 -16.39 -6.95
CA ASN A 20 2.69 -15.72 -5.71
C ASN A 20 2.00 -14.35 -6.02
N TYR A 21 1.44 -13.66 -5.03
CA TYR A 21 0.71 -12.41 -5.29
C TYR A 21 1.63 -11.31 -5.81
N LYS A 22 2.88 -11.27 -5.33
CA LYS A 22 3.92 -10.34 -5.81
C LYS A 22 4.24 -10.57 -7.30
N GLU A 23 4.44 -11.81 -7.73
CA GLU A 23 4.72 -12.16 -9.12
C GLU A 23 3.53 -11.84 -10.03
N VAL A 24 2.32 -12.16 -9.60
CA VAL A 24 1.08 -11.80 -10.31
C VAL A 24 0.97 -10.28 -10.45
N PHE A 25 1.23 -9.52 -9.38
CA PHE A 25 1.23 -8.07 -9.42
C PHE A 25 2.29 -7.54 -10.40
N HIS A 26 3.53 -8.04 -10.36
CA HIS A 26 4.60 -7.60 -11.28
C HIS A 26 4.25 -7.89 -12.73
N PHE A 27 3.67 -9.07 -13.00
CA PHE A 27 3.25 -9.44 -14.35
C PHE A 27 2.09 -8.57 -14.86
N SER A 28 1.23 -8.09 -13.96
CA SER A 28 0.18 -7.13 -14.30
C SER A 28 0.73 -5.79 -14.83
N LEU A 29 1.97 -5.43 -14.47
CA LEU A 29 2.63 -4.20 -14.91
C LEU A 29 3.23 -4.30 -16.32
N CYS A 30 3.37 -5.52 -16.88
CA CYS A 30 4.03 -5.70 -18.17
C CYS A 30 3.23 -5.12 -19.35
N SER A 31 1.90 -5.11 -19.29
CA SER A 31 1.03 -4.58 -20.33
C SER A 31 -0.43 -4.48 -19.89
N LYS A 32 -1.23 -3.65 -20.58
CA LYS A 32 -2.70 -3.65 -20.41
C LYS A 32 -3.30 -5.06 -20.62
N GLN A 33 -2.76 -5.82 -21.57
CA GLN A 33 -3.24 -7.17 -21.85
C GLN A 33 -2.97 -8.14 -20.70
N SER A 34 -1.77 -8.11 -20.10
CA SER A 34 -1.45 -8.95 -18.93
C SER A 34 -2.31 -8.57 -17.73
N PHE A 35 -2.50 -7.27 -17.49
CA PHE A 35 -3.41 -6.77 -16.46
C PHE A 35 -4.81 -7.38 -16.55
N TYR A 36 -5.49 -7.24 -17.70
CA TYR A 36 -6.86 -7.75 -17.86
C TYR A 36 -6.94 -9.28 -17.84
N ARG A 37 -5.92 -9.98 -18.34
CA ARG A 37 -5.85 -11.45 -18.28
C ARG A 37 -5.72 -11.93 -16.85
N ILE A 38 -4.82 -11.35 -16.06
CA ILE A 38 -4.69 -11.67 -14.64
C ILE A 38 -5.99 -11.37 -13.91
N LYS A 39 -6.52 -10.14 -14.07
CA LYS A 39 -7.73 -9.68 -13.39
C LYS A 39 -8.88 -10.66 -13.61
N SER A 40 -9.09 -11.13 -14.84
CA SER A 40 -10.18 -12.06 -15.16
C SER A 40 -9.90 -13.52 -14.75
N LEU A 41 -8.66 -14.00 -14.86
CA LEU A 41 -8.34 -15.42 -14.63
C LEU A 41 -8.07 -15.75 -13.15
N GLN A 42 -7.80 -14.75 -12.31
CA GLN A 42 -7.41 -14.93 -10.90
C GLN A 42 -8.47 -14.41 -9.91
N LEU A 43 -9.69 -14.07 -10.36
CA LEU A 43 -10.76 -13.53 -9.49
C LEU A 43 -10.99 -14.36 -8.22
N VAL A 44 -11.12 -15.69 -8.36
CA VAL A 44 -11.33 -16.62 -7.24
C VAL A 44 -10.16 -16.59 -6.24
N ARG A 45 -8.94 -16.40 -6.74
CA ARG A 45 -7.76 -16.27 -5.89
C ARG A 45 -7.72 -14.90 -5.19
N PHE A 46 -8.15 -13.84 -5.86
CA PHE A 46 -8.20 -12.51 -5.27
C PHE A 46 -9.28 -12.42 -4.17
N SER A 47 -10.37 -13.20 -4.26
CA SER A 47 -11.30 -13.34 -3.14
C SER A 47 -10.70 -14.02 -1.91
N ASN A 48 -9.52 -14.63 -2.01
CA ASN A 48 -8.75 -15.16 -0.88
C ASN A 48 -7.78 -14.15 -0.27
N ILE A 49 -7.76 -12.89 -0.73
CA ILE A 49 -7.04 -11.81 -0.06
C ILE A 49 -7.85 -11.40 1.18
N LYS A 50 -7.20 -11.37 2.34
CA LYS A 50 -7.79 -10.88 3.59
C LYS A 50 -7.81 -9.36 3.61
N PHE A 51 -6.67 -8.76 3.33
CA PHE A 51 -6.51 -7.32 3.22
C PHE A 51 -5.26 -6.97 2.40
N VAL A 52 -5.21 -5.71 1.97
CA VAL A 52 -4.01 -5.07 1.40
C VAL A 52 -3.64 -3.88 2.28
N ASP A 53 -2.42 -3.87 2.77
CA ASP A 53 -1.87 -2.78 3.59
C ASP A 53 -1.06 -1.83 2.72
N PHE A 54 -1.37 -0.54 2.83
CA PHE A 54 -0.49 0.54 2.41
C PHE A 54 0.24 1.07 3.63
N MET A 55 1.52 0.72 3.76
CA MET A 55 2.36 1.10 4.89
C MET A 55 3.19 2.33 4.57
N TYR A 56 2.92 3.44 5.26
CA TYR A 56 3.59 4.72 5.14
C TYR A 56 4.65 4.87 6.23
N THR A 57 5.91 4.76 5.84
CA THR A 57 7.07 5.02 6.72
C THR A 57 7.78 6.33 6.30
N PRO A 58 8.72 6.85 7.10
CA PRO A 58 9.54 7.99 6.71
C PRO A 58 10.37 7.80 5.44
N LYS A 59 10.76 6.56 5.13
CA LYS A 59 11.76 6.25 4.11
C LYS A 59 11.12 5.68 2.85
N GLU A 60 10.05 4.94 3.02
CA GLU A 60 9.40 4.19 1.96
C GLU A 60 7.93 3.97 2.23
N ILE A 61 7.21 3.69 1.14
CA ILE A 61 5.83 3.26 1.21
C ILE A 61 5.76 1.87 0.62
N ASP A 62 5.27 0.94 1.40
CA ASP A 62 5.19 -0.46 1.04
C ASP A 62 3.72 -0.84 0.82
N VAL A 63 3.49 -1.72 -0.14
CA VAL A 63 2.17 -2.33 -0.37
C VAL A 63 2.31 -3.82 -0.15
N ASP A 64 1.57 -4.31 0.84
CA ASP A 64 1.67 -5.69 1.32
C ASP A 64 0.32 -6.39 1.26
N ILE A 65 0.33 -7.68 0.95
CA ILE A 65 -0.87 -8.52 0.84
C ILE A 65 -0.86 -9.56 1.95
N MET A 66 -2.01 -9.72 2.61
CA MET A 66 -2.26 -10.83 3.53
C MET A 66 -3.31 -11.78 2.94
N PRO A 67 -2.98 -13.06 2.71
CA PRO A 67 -3.95 -14.08 2.33
C PRO A 67 -4.89 -14.46 3.51
N LYS A 68 -6.13 -14.86 3.24
CA LYS A 68 -7.10 -15.33 4.26
C LYS A 68 -6.63 -16.56 5.02
N ASN A 69 -6.01 -17.50 4.32
CA ASN A 69 -5.48 -18.75 4.86
C ASN A 69 -3.99 -18.65 5.24
N GLY A 70 -3.41 -17.45 5.23
CA GLY A 70 -2.04 -17.26 5.69
C GLY A 70 -1.95 -17.56 7.18
N ASP A 71 -0.98 -18.37 7.59
CA ASP A 71 -0.52 -18.38 8.97
C ASP A 71 -0.07 -16.93 9.30
N PRO A 72 -0.49 -16.32 10.42
CA PRO A 72 0.02 -15.02 10.86
C PRO A 72 1.56 -14.95 10.96
N ARG A 73 2.25 -16.09 11.02
CA ARG A 73 3.70 -16.25 10.97
C ARG A 73 4.26 -16.34 9.55
N LEU A 74 3.43 -16.69 8.55
CA LEU A 74 3.77 -16.73 7.13
C LEU A 74 3.49 -15.36 6.51
N HIS A 75 4.54 -14.54 6.61
CA HIS A 75 4.87 -13.28 5.96
C HIS A 75 3.85 -12.65 5.02
N LEU A 76 3.46 -11.42 5.36
CA LEU A 76 2.96 -10.40 4.43
C LEU A 76 3.73 -10.45 3.11
N GLU A 77 3.02 -10.60 1.99
CA GLU A 77 3.64 -10.56 0.67
C GLU A 77 3.78 -9.12 0.20
N GLN A 78 4.99 -8.58 0.29
CA GLN A 78 5.30 -7.26 -0.24
C GLN A 78 5.33 -7.27 -1.77
N ILE A 79 4.42 -6.53 -2.39
CA ILE A 79 4.26 -6.52 -3.86
C ILE A 79 4.99 -5.37 -4.53
N ILE A 80 5.11 -4.21 -3.88
CA ILE A 80 5.80 -3.03 -4.42
C ILE A 80 6.13 -2.06 -3.31
N SER A 81 7.16 -1.24 -3.55
CA SER A 81 7.37 -0.04 -2.76
C SER A 81 7.70 1.19 -3.54
N VAL A 82 7.44 2.34 -2.94
CA VAL A 82 7.66 3.68 -3.49
C VAL A 82 8.69 4.39 -2.65
N ILE A 83 9.80 4.77 -3.28
CA ILE A 83 10.95 5.36 -2.58
C ILE A 83 11.58 6.52 -3.35
N PRO A 84 12.25 7.45 -2.66
CA PRO A 84 13.01 8.49 -3.33
C PRO A 84 14.21 7.90 -4.06
N ARG A 85 14.57 8.49 -5.21
CA ARG A 85 15.74 8.07 -5.97
C ARG A 85 17.02 8.27 -5.17
N LYS A 86 17.76 7.17 -4.97
CA LYS A 86 19.12 7.21 -4.42
C LYS A 86 20.12 7.60 -5.51
N ARG A 87 21.05 8.52 -5.22
CA ARG A 87 22.08 9.01 -6.16
C ARG A 87 22.87 7.90 -6.87
N LYS A 88 23.16 6.80 -6.15
CA LYS A 88 23.93 5.66 -6.68
C LYS A 88 23.16 4.83 -7.72
N TRP A 89 21.85 5.01 -7.87
CA TRP A 89 21.03 4.23 -8.77
C TRP A 89 20.96 4.84 -10.17
N LYS A 90 21.50 4.10 -11.15
CA LYS A 90 21.65 4.55 -12.54
C LYS A 90 20.77 3.82 -13.55
N LYS A 91 20.30 2.61 -13.23
CA LYS A 91 19.50 1.76 -14.15
C LYS A 91 18.08 1.61 -13.62
N PHE A 92 17.12 1.89 -14.50
CA PHE A 92 15.68 1.83 -14.25
C PHE A 92 14.97 1.32 -15.51
N VAL A 93 13.85 0.65 -15.32
CA VAL A 93 12.86 0.36 -16.37
C VAL A 93 11.77 1.41 -16.27
N GLN A 94 11.22 1.85 -17.39
CA GLN A 94 10.05 2.73 -17.42
C GLN A 94 8.81 1.88 -17.70
N ILE A 95 7.78 2.06 -16.89
CA ILE A 95 6.50 1.35 -17.05
C ILE A 95 5.40 2.41 -17.03
N GLU A 96 4.48 2.30 -17.98
CA GLU A 96 3.27 3.14 -18.03
C GLU A 96 2.15 2.47 -17.21
N ILE A 97 1.63 3.17 -16.21
CA ILE A 97 0.52 2.73 -15.37
C ILE A 97 -0.49 3.88 -15.33
N GLY A 98 -1.74 3.62 -15.73
CA GLY A 98 -2.79 4.65 -15.74
C GLY A 98 -2.39 5.92 -16.51
N GLY A 99 -1.69 5.79 -17.64
CA GLY A 99 -1.19 6.91 -18.44
C GLY A 99 0.02 7.65 -17.86
N ASN A 100 0.57 7.20 -16.72
CA ASN A 100 1.73 7.80 -16.08
C ASN A 100 2.96 6.92 -16.28
N VAL A 101 4.04 7.50 -16.81
CA VAL A 101 5.33 6.79 -16.96
C VAL A 101 6.11 6.89 -15.66
N MET A 102 6.31 5.76 -15.00
CA MET A 102 7.00 5.65 -13.72
C MET A 102 8.30 4.86 -13.87
N LYS A 103 9.30 5.18 -13.04
CA LYS A 103 10.60 4.49 -13.02
C LYS A 103 10.56 3.35 -12.02
N PHE A 104 10.95 2.17 -12.47
CA PHE A 104 11.00 0.95 -11.68
C PHE A 104 12.40 0.35 -11.65
N ARG A 105 12.69 -0.40 -10.59
CA ARG A 105 13.92 -1.18 -10.46
C ARG A 105 13.67 -2.39 -9.57
N GLN A 106 14.30 -3.52 -9.87
CA GLN A 106 14.43 -4.62 -8.91
C GLN A 106 15.59 -4.33 -7.95
N GLN A 107 15.31 -4.29 -6.66
CA GLN A 107 16.33 -4.29 -5.61
C GLN A 107 16.67 -5.74 -5.26
N THR A 108 17.76 -6.25 -5.84
CA THR A 108 18.17 -7.66 -5.73
C THR A 108 18.42 -8.12 -4.29
N THR A 109 19.01 -7.28 -3.44
CA THR A 109 19.35 -7.66 -2.05
C THR A 109 18.14 -7.87 -1.15
N LYS A 110 16.99 -7.28 -1.50
CA LYS A 110 15.73 -7.39 -0.74
C LYS A 110 14.65 -8.14 -1.53
N ASP A 111 15.01 -8.63 -2.72
CA ASP A 111 14.07 -9.13 -3.73
C ASP A 111 12.79 -8.27 -3.82
N LYS A 112 12.95 -6.96 -4.06
CA LYS A 112 11.88 -5.97 -3.94
C LYS A 112 11.74 -5.17 -5.23
N LEU A 113 10.54 -5.10 -5.79
CA LEU A 113 10.26 -4.17 -6.89
C LEU A 113 10.01 -2.77 -6.30
N VAL A 114 10.78 -1.80 -6.77
CA VAL A 114 10.67 -0.41 -6.29
C VAL A 114 10.28 0.53 -7.43
N ALA A 115 9.19 1.27 -7.24
CA ALA A 115 8.88 2.49 -7.96
C ALA A 115 9.66 3.66 -7.34
N VAL A 116 10.20 4.52 -8.20
CA VAL A 116 11.16 5.55 -7.80
C VAL A 116 10.69 6.92 -8.28
N TYR A 117 10.67 7.87 -7.35
CA TYR A 117 10.43 9.28 -7.67
C TYR A 117 11.69 10.13 -7.51
N ASP A 118 11.87 11.15 -8.36
CA ASP A 118 13.02 12.05 -8.31
C ASP A 118 12.76 13.26 -7.38
N ARG A 119 11.51 13.75 -7.35
CA ARG A 119 11.10 14.90 -6.52
C ARG A 119 9.98 14.51 -5.56
N LYS A 120 9.98 15.06 -4.35
CA LYS A 120 8.96 14.80 -3.31
C LYS A 120 7.54 15.09 -3.80
N SER A 121 7.36 16.09 -4.66
CA SER A 121 6.05 16.42 -5.26
C SER A 121 5.47 15.32 -6.14
N GLN A 122 6.28 14.39 -6.67
CA GLN A 122 5.81 13.26 -7.48
C GLN A 122 5.29 12.10 -6.63
N MET A 123 5.60 12.08 -5.33
CA MET A 123 5.29 10.97 -4.44
C MET A 123 3.77 10.71 -4.37
N VAL A 124 2.96 11.73 -4.08
CA VAL A 124 1.50 11.58 -3.98
C VAL A 124 0.86 11.16 -5.32
N PRO A 125 1.16 11.78 -6.47
CA PRO A 125 0.69 11.30 -7.76
C PRO A 125 1.05 9.84 -8.05
N PHE A 126 2.29 9.43 -7.75
CA PHE A 126 2.75 8.05 -7.98
C PHE A 126 2.02 7.05 -7.08
N LEU A 127 1.76 7.42 -5.83
CA LEU A 127 0.95 6.62 -4.92
C LEU A 127 -0.47 6.46 -5.43
N ASN A 128 -1.09 7.53 -5.93
CA ASN A 128 -2.45 7.47 -6.47
C ASN A 128 -2.53 6.52 -7.67
N VAL A 129 -1.51 6.54 -8.54
CA VAL A 129 -1.42 5.60 -9.67
C VAL A 129 -1.29 4.16 -9.19
N ILE A 130 -0.43 3.90 -8.20
CA ILE A 130 -0.22 2.56 -7.64
C ILE A 130 -1.48 2.07 -6.91
N TYR A 131 -2.06 2.89 -6.05
CA TYR A 131 -3.30 2.62 -5.34
C TYR A 131 -4.42 2.26 -6.32
N THR A 132 -4.63 3.10 -7.33
CA THR A 132 -5.65 2.86 -8.37
C THR A 132 -5.40 1.54 -9.11
N HIS A 133 -4.15 1.25 -9.46
CA HIS A 133 -3.80 -0.01 -10.12
C HIS A 133 -4.05 -1.23 -9.23
N VAL A 134 -3.68 -1.14 -7.95
CA VAL A 134 -3.89 -2.18 -6.93
C VAL A 134 -5.39 -2.45 -6.75
N CYS A 135 -6.20 -1.41 -6.52
CA CYS A 135 -7.65 -1.55 -6.36
C CYS A 135 -8.30 -2.12 -7.63
N ASN A 136 -7.91 -1.62 -8.81
CA ASN A 136 -8.44 -2.12 -10.06
C ASN A 136 -8.04 -3.58 -10.34
N LEU A 137 -6.89 -4.05 -9.84
CA LEU A 137 -6.43 -5.42 -10.05
C LEU A 137 -7.15 -6.39 -9.13
N PHE A 138 -7.16 -6.11 -7.82
CA PHE A 138 -7.63 -7.05 -6.80
C PHE A 138 -9.14 -6.93 -6.52
N GLY A 139 -9.75 -5.82 -6.89
CA GLY A 139 -11.20 -5.61 -6.82
C GLY A 139 -11.65 -4.84 -5.58
N ASP A 140 -12.90 -4.39 -5.61
CA ASP A 140 -13.48 -3.50 -4.59
C ASP A 140 -13.92 -4.24 -3.32
N ASP A 141 -14.08 -5.57 -3.40
CA ASP A 141 -14.45 -6.41 -2.25
C ASP A 141 -13.29 -6.66 -1.28
N VAL A 142 -12.08 -6.26 -1.66
CA VAL A 142 -10.87 -6.42 -0.84
C VAL A 142 -10.80 -5.31 0.21
N GLU A 143 -10.45 -5.67 1.44
CA GLU A 143 -10.21 -4.70 2.50
C GLU A 143 -8.87 -3.98 2.28
N TYR A 144 -8.92 -2.68 2.00
CA TYR A 144 -7.73 -1.83 1.89
C TYR A 144 -7.53 -1.04 3.17
N ARG A 145 -6.30 -1.03 3.69
CA ARG A 145 -5.98 -0.41 4.98
C ARG A 145 -4.77 0.52 4.87
N MET A 146 -4.77 1.54 5.71
CA MET A 146 -3.64 2.43 5.89
C MET A 146 -2.89 2.08 7.17
N LEU A 147 -1.60 1.83 7.06
CA LEU A 147 -0.68 1.74 8.18
C LEU A 147 0.24 2.96 8.13
N HIS A 148 0.24 3.82 9.15
CA HIS A 148 0.97 5.08 9.08
C HIS A 148 1.85 5.30 10.31
N ALA A 149 3.16 5.33 10.09
CA ALA A 149 4.15 5.78 11.06
C ALA A 149 4.24 7.31 11.04
N LEU A 150 3.42 8.02 11.81
CA LEU A 150 3.43 9.49 11.94
C LEU A 150 4.58 9.98 12.84
N CYS A 151 5.77 10.10 12.27
CA CYS A 151 6.97 10.59 12.97
C CYS A 151 7.60 11.85 12.36
N ASN A 152 7.23 12.24 11.14
CA ASN A 152 7.72 13.48 10.51
C ASN A 152 6.54 14.37 10.08
N LYS A 153 6.67 15.69 10.25
CA LYS A 153 5.65 16.68 9.81
C LYS A 153 5.32 16.59 8.31
N ASP A 154 6.30 16.12 7.56
CA ASP A 154 6.39 16.21 6.12
C ASP A 154 5.94 14.93 5.38
N GLN A 155 5.29 14.02 6.10
CA GLN A 155 4.88 12.72 5.57
C GLN A 155 3.68 12.81 4.61
N PRO A 156 3.65 11.94 3.59
CA PRO A 156 2.51 11.86 2.70
C PRO A 156 1.24 11.53 3.48
N LYS A 157 0.16 12.22 3.14
CA LYS A 157 -1.19 11.92 3.62
C LYS A 157 -2.04 11.54 2.40
N PRO A 158 -1.83 10.35 1.80
CA PRO A 158 -2.69 9.95 0.70
C PRO A 158 -4.05 9.55 1.28
N ILE A 159 -5.07 10.26 0.82
CA ILE A 159 -6.45 10.15 1.30
C ILE A 159 -7.18 9.32 0.24
N TYR A 160 -7.61 8.12 0.63
CA TYR A 160 -8.29 7.20 -0.27
C TYR A 160 -9.65 6.82 0.30
N GLU A 161 -10.73 7.09 -0.44
CA GLU A 161 -12.11 6.90 0.03
C GLU A 161 -12.44 5.45 0.41
N ASN A 162 -11.82 4.46 -0.24
CA ASN A 162 -12.07 3.05 0.07
C ASN A 162 -11.29 2.57 1.31
N ILE A 163 -10.33 3.35 1.81
CA ILE A 163 -9.62 3.03 3.05
C ILE A 163 -10.42 3.56 4.24
N LYS A 164 -11.13 2.64 4.89
CA LYS A 164 -11.93 2.91 6.09
C LYS A 164 -11.30 2.37 7.37
N ILE A 165 -10.13 1.75 7.27
CA ILE A 165 -9.42 1.12 8.38
C ILE A 165 -8.00 1.66 8.40
N SER A 166 -7.63 2.22 9.54
CA SER A 166 -6.31 2.83 9.75
C SER A 166 -5.64 2.31 11.01
N ARG A 167 -4.35 2.02 10.93
CA ARG A 167 -3.47 1.80 12.08
C ARG A 167 -2.37 2.83 12.05
N ILE A 168 -2.24 3.59 13.13
CA ILE A 168 -1.40 4.77 13.14
C ILE A 168 -0.50 4.71 14.36
N TRP A 169 0.80 4.80 14.12
CA TRP A 169 1.81 4.94 15.16
C TRP A 169 2.23 6.39 15.23
N VAL A 170 2.11 6.99 16.41
CA VAL A 170 2.38 8.41 16.61
C VAL A 170 3.60 8.59 17.50
N TRP A 171 4.57 9.38 17.03
CA TRP A 171 5.78 9.70 17.78
C TRP A 171 6.15 11.17 17.67
N ASN A 172 6.43 11.81 18.81
CA ASN A 172 6.89 13.21 18.90
C ASN A 172 5.99 14.19 18.12
N ARG A 173 4.67 13.98 18.18
CA ARG A 173 3.66 14.84 17.54
C ARG A 173 2.85 15.54 18.61
N ASP A 174 2.52 16.80 18.36
CA ASP A 174 1.52 17.49 19.16
C ASP A 174 0.11 17.04 18.79
N VAL A 175 -0.82 17.20 19.73
CA VAL A 175 -2.20 16.76 19.57
C VAL A 175 -2.93 17.48 18.42
N ARG A 176 -2.51 18.71 18.05
CA ARG A 176 -3.11 19.44 16.93
C ARG A 176 -2.72 18.85 15.59
N GLU A 177 -1.46 18.47 15.41
CA GLU A 177 -0.97 17.81 14.19
C GLU A 177 -1.65 16.45 13.96
N ILE A 178 -2.00 15.76 15.04
CA ILE A 178 -2.76 14.50 15.00
C ILE A 178 -4.20 14.77 14.56
N ASP A 179 -4.84 15.77 15.16
CA ASP A 179 -6.20 16.17 14.81
C ASP A 179 -6.32 16.65 13.35
N GLU A 180 -5.33 17.40 12.86
CA GLU A 180 -5.21 17.78 11.45
C GLU A 180 -5.02 16.56 10.54
N HIS A 181 -4.30 15.52 10.99
CA HIS A 181 -4.18 14.28 10.24
C HIS A 181 -5.55 13.60 10.10
N PHE A 182 -6.30 13.43 11.20
CA PHE A 182 -7.63 12.82 11.15
C PHE A 182 -8.64 13.66 10.38
N SER A 183 -8.55 14.99 10.46
CA SER A 183 -9.39 15.91 9.70
C SER A 183 -9.28 15.68 8.18
N SER A 184 -8.14 15.18 7.71
CA SER A 184 -7.89 14.89 6.30
C SER A 184 -8.37 13.52 5.83
N LEU A 185 -8.61 12.57 6.74
CA LEU A 185 -9.04 11.22 6.38
C LEU A 185 -10.54 11.18 6.02
N PRO A 186 -10.95 10.26 5.13
CA PRO A 186 -12.38 9.99 4.95
C PRO A 186 -12.93 9.35 6.23
N LYS A 187 -14.26 9.29 6.35
CA LYS A 187 -14.92 8.65 7.50
C LYS A 187 -14.38 7.23 7.72
N GLN A 188 -13.80 6.99 8.88
CA GLN A 188 -13.19 5.71 9.24
C GLN A 188 -14.20 4.81 9.95
N LYS A 189 -14.16 3.51 9.65
CA LYS A 189 -14.84 2.47 10.44
C LYS A 189 -14.02 2.10 11.67
N PHE A 190 -12.72 1.93 11.49
CA PHE A 190 -11.83 1.51 12.58
C PHE A 190 -10.53 2.30 12.54
N ILE A 191 -10.16 2.85 13.69
CA ILE A 191 -8.87 3.47 13.92
C ILE A 191 -8.20 2.74 15.08
N GLN A 192 -6.99 2.24 14.86
CA GLN A 192 -6.11 1.84 15.94
C GLN A 192 -4.96 2.83 16.07
N LEU A 193 -4.80 3.35 17.27
CA LEU A 193 -3.78 4.33 17.61
C LEU A 193 -2.77 3.71 18.55
N HIS A 194 -1.54 3.65 18.10
CA HIS A 194 -0.38 3.29 18.88
C HIS A 194 0.31 4.58 19.28
N MET A 195 0.15 4.96 20.55
CA MET A 195 0.64 6.22 21.06
C MET A 195 1.72 5.94 22.12
N GLY A 196 2.82 6.69 22.06
CA GLY A 196 3.67 6.88 23.24
C GLY A 196 3.11 7.99 24.13
N THR A 197 3.98 8.67 24.88
CA THR A 197 3.58 9.80 25.73
C THR A 197 3.06 10.96 24.88
N MET A 198 1.74 11.16 24.86
CA MET A 198 1.12 12.37 24.31
C MET A 198 0.73 13.33 25.42
N THR A 199 0.93 14.63 25.19
CA THR A 199 0.45 15.69 26.07
C THR A 199 -0.48 16.61 25.30
N GLY A 200 -1.66 16.89 25.86
CA GLY A 200 -2.65 17.80 25.28
C GLY A 200 -4.05 17.19 25.14
N ARG A 201 -4.97 17.96 24.54
CA ARG A 201 -6.37 17.60 24.35
C ARG A 201 -6.76 17.76 22.88
N LEU A 202 -7.40 16.75 22.30
CA LEU A 202 -7.99 16.82 20.95
C LEU A 202 -9.13 17.85 20.95
N ARG A 203 -9.40 18.48 19.80
CA ARG A 203 -10.58 19.35 19.70
C ARG A 203 -11.85 18.52 19.85
N GLU A 204 -12.90 19.13 20.41
CA GLU A 204 -14.17 18.45 20.66
C GLU A 204 -14.86 18.01 19.36
N ASP A 205 -14.56 18.68 18.25
CA ASP A 205 -15.04 18.39 16.90
C ASP A 205 -14.04 17.56 16.07
N SER A 206 -13.08 16.89 16.71
CA SER A 206 -12.10 16.07 16.00
C SER A 206 -12.76 14.92 15.24
N LYS A 207 -12.41 14.76 13.95
CA LYS A 207 -12.91 13.67 13.09
C LYS A 207 -12.59 12.26 13.60
N ILE A 208 -11.63 12.13 14.52
CA ILE A 208 -11.38 10.85 15.17
C ILE A 208 -12.64 10.31 15.87
N PHE A 209 -13.46 11.19 16.47
CA PHE A 209 -14.69 10.84 17.17
C PHE A 209 -15.86 10.48 16.23
N GLU A 210 -15.73 10.76 14.94
CA GLU A 210 -16.70 10.33 13.92
C GLU A 210 -16.52 8.85 13.50
N SER A 211 -15.44 8.22 13.96
CA SER A 211 -15.13 6.83 13.63
C SER A 211 -16.00 5.87 14.43
N GLU A 212 -16.39 4.74 13.83
CA GLU A 212 -17.25 3.77 14.52
C GLU A 212 -16.52 3.13 15.72
N VAL A 213 -15.22 2.86 15.58
CA VAL A 213 -14.38 2.31 16.65
C VAL A 213 -13.03 3.00 16.66
N VAL A 214 -12.60 3.40 17.87
CA VAL A 214 -11.24 3.90 18.14
C VAL A 214 -10.62 3.02 19.23
N ASP A 215 -9.56 2.30 18.88
CA ASP A 215 -8.75 1.49 19.79
C ASP A 215 -7.44 2.21 20.08
N VAL A 216 -7.17 2.55 21.34
CA VAL A 216 -5.97 3.26 21.76
C VAL A 216 -5.08 2.31 22.55
N LYS A 217 -3.85 2.15 22.08
CA LYS A 217 -2.81 1.34 22.71
C LYS A 217 -1.67 2.25 23.15
N ASP A 218 -1.45 2.29 24.45
CA ASP A 218 -0.25 2.89 25.02
C ASP A 218 0.91 1.91 24.82
N VAL A 219 1.98 2.36 24.16
CA VAL A 219 3.14 1.54 23.83
C VAL A 219 4.37 2.13 24.50
N GLU A 220 4.85 1.48 25.57
CA GLU A 220 6.06 1.90 26.31
C GLU A 220 7.36 1.79 25.50
N SER A 221 7.36 1.16 24.32
CA SER A 221 8.53 1.06 23.46
C SER A 221 8.19 0.81 21.99
N PRO A 222 9.05 1.27 21.05
CA PRO A 222 8.81 1.12 19.62
C PRO A 222 8.84 -0.36 19.23
N ILE A 223 7.81 -0.82 18.52
CA ILE A 223 7.96 -1.99 17.66
C ILE A 223 9.03 -1.60 16.63
N ALA A 224 10.12 -2.36 16.58
CA ALA A 224 11.16 -2.16 15.58
C ALA A 224 10.54 -2.29 14.18
N LEU A 225 10.35 -1.15 13.50
CA LEU A 225 9.96 -1.05 12.08
C LEU A 225 11.23 -0.94 11.22
#